data_AF-A0AAJ6ATZ6-F1
#
_entry.id   AF-A0AAJ6ATZ6-F1
#
_cell.length_a   1.000
_cell.length_b   1.000
_cell.length_c   1.000
_cell.angle_alpha   90.00
_cell.angle_beta   90.00
_cell.angle_gamma   90.00
#
_symmetry.space_group_name_H-M   'P 1'
#
loop_
_entity.id
_entity.type
_entity.pdbx_description
1 polymer ?
#
loop_
_entity_poly.entity_id
_entity_poly.type
_entity_poly.pdbx_seq_one_letter_code
_entity_poly.pdbx_strand_id
1 'polypeptide(L)'
;MKITHRSLAESWQRTAASHPLLHGVPFPFLADTEDELDAYAEHAGEGTGGLCLRLEADGTVRGRVGAYEESFTSRDPGEVLYLVAETAIRERSEDLAEAADMLERIEPEWGRRFRGGGLGAPGALAPCGRDPLDGFAWSARSWRNQDPYTCLAFFRTAPGRPVDAERLALLYGADPAQVAEGTRLKDLRAVDGGRAHDEREWESCAYGQAGGWAYLLHHETPPGAFADTAAYTALGVRESVWLTATMAKAIYTFQYVKDDHVVDDGDLGAMELRAYSYGRAPYRRGGALDFLNRAMRRAEFDHPEVTDPYALYFHALETSLGLTLPRREFTEGTVRTAYRAGG
;
A
#
# COMPACT_ATOMS: atom_id res chain seq x y z
N MET A 1 4.41 -33.75 3.43
CA MET A 1 3.59 -34.26 4.56
C MET A 1 2.23 -33.59 4.45
N LYS A 2 1.09 -34.30 4.56
CA LYS A 2 -0.24 -33.66 4.45
C LYS A 2 -0.55 -32.88 5.73
N ILE A 3 -0.92 -31.60 5.60
CA ILE A 3 -1.35 -30.79 6.74
C ILE A 3 -2.70 -31.32 7.25
N THR A 4 -2.76 -31.52 8.56
CA THR A 4 -3.96 -31.90 9.33
C THR A 4 -4.03 -31.11 10.63
N HIS A 5 -5.22 -31.01 11.21
CA HIS A 5 -5.48 -30.37 12.50
C HIS A 5 -4.49 -30.85 13.58
N ARG A 6 -4.40 -32.18 13.73
CA ARG A 6 -3.46 -32.83 14.64
C ARG A 6 -2.00 -32.46 14.35
N SER A 7 -1.57 -32.55 13.09
CA SER A 7 -0.16 -32.29 12.75
C SER A 7 0.26 -30.84 13.00
N LEU A 8 -0.63 -29.87 12.82
CA LEU A 8 -0.33 -28.45 13.11
C LEU A 8 -0.28 -28.22 14.61
N ALA A 9 -1.29 -28.71 15.35
CA ALA A 9 -1.36 -28.58 16.80
C ALA A 9 -0.14 -29.24 17.49
N GLU A 10 0.23 -30.46 17.10
CA GLU A 10 1.41 -31.16 17.63
C GLU A 10 2.71 -30.45 17.26
N SER A 11 2.81 -29.87 16.06
CA SER A 11 3.99 -29.11 15.66
C SER A 11 4.10 -27.81 16.44
N TRP A 12 3.00 -27.09 16.64
CA TRP A 12 2.97 -25.90 17.49
C TRP A 12 3.35 -26.23 18.93
N GLN A 13 2.78 -27.28 19.51
CA GLN A 13 3.10 -27.70 20.89
C GLN A 13 4.59 -28.01 21.06
N ARG A 14 5.20 -28.72 20.11
CA ARG A 14 6.64 -28.97 20.13
C ARG A 14 7.45 -27.68 20.03
N THR A 15 7.08 -26.79 19.11
CA THR A 15 7.77 -25.51 18.94
C THR A 15 7.63 -24.63 20.19
N ALA A 16 6.42 -24.46 20.73
CA ALA A 16 6.15 -23.68 21.92
C ALA A 16 6.83 -24.24 23.18
N ALA A 17 6.88 -25.57 23.33
CA ALA A 17 7.59 -26.22 24.45
C ALA A 17 9.11 -26.07 24.35
N SER A 18 9.65 -25.85 23.15
CA SER A 18 11.09 -25.76 22.92
C SER A 18 11.69 -24.40 23.30
N HIS A 19 10.87 -23.34 23.41
CA HIS A 19 11.38 -21.99 23.65
C HIS A 19 10.54 -21.17 24.64
N PRO A 20 11.15 -20.56 25.69
CA PRO A 20 10.42 -19.80 26.71
C PRO A 20 9.58 -18.62 26.20
N LEU A 21 10.00 -17.98 25.09
CA LEU A 21 9.25 -16.86 24.50
C LEU A 21 7.85 -17.25 23.99
N LEU A 22 7.64 -18.54 23.71
CA LEU A 22 6.36 -19.08 23.25
C LEU A 22 5.57 -19.76 24.38
N HIS A 23 6.09 -19.76 25.61
CA HIS A 23 5.41 -20.37 26.75
C HIS A 23 4.05 -19.67 26.98
N GLY A 24 3.00 -20.48 27.11
CA GLY A 24 1.63 -19.99 27.29
C GLY A 24 1.01 -19.30 26.07
N VAL A 25 1.65 -19.35 24.89
CA VAL A 25 1.00 -18.91 23.64
C VAL A 25 0.10 -20.04 23.13
N PRO A 26 -1.23 -19.86 23.13
CA PRO A 26 -2.14 -20.87 22.58
C PRO A 26 -1.97 -20.98 21.06
N PHE A 27 -2.24 -22.16 20.52
CA PHE A 27 -2.41 -22.27 19.08
C PHE A 27 -3.70 -21.52 18.67
N PRO A 28 -3.68 -20.75 17.57
CA PRO A 28 -4.88 -20.13 17.00
C PRO A 28 -6.04 -21.09 16.84
N PHE A 29 -7.26 -20.55 16.90
CA PHE A 29 -8.45 -21.31 16.54
C PHE A 29 -8.32 -21.81 15.10
N LEU A 30 -8.54 -23.11 14.90
CA LEU A 30 -8.43 -23.78 13.61
C LEU A 30 -9.77 -24.43 13.26
N ALA A 31 -10.41 -23.88 12.24
CA ALA A 31 -11.70 -24.31 11.70
C ALA A 31 -11.52 -25.17 10.45
N ASP A 32 -12.48 -26.06 10.21
CA ASP A 32 -12.61 -26.83 8.96
C ASP A 32 -13.59 -26.16 7.98
N THR A 33 -14.47 -25.27 8.48
CA THR A 33 -15.51 -24.59 7.69
C THR A 33 -15.53 -23.07 7.90
N GLU A 34 -16.17 -22.35 6.97
CA GLU A 34 -16.42 -20.90 7.12
C GLU A 34 -17.40 -20.62 8.26
N ASP A 35 -18.48 -21.41 8.38
CA ASP A 35 -19.49 -21.26 9.44
C ASP A 35 -18.89 -21.33 10.85
N GLU A 36 -17.87 -22.17 11.05
CA GLU A 36 -17.13 -22.26 12.32
C GLU A 36 -16.30 -21.00 12.62
N LEU A 37 -15.73 -20.36 11.60
CA LEU A 37 -15.02 -19.09 11.76
C LEU A 37 -15.98 -17.95 12.08
N ASP A 38 -17.11 -17.90 11.38
CA ASP A 38 -18.16 -16.89 11.60
C ASP A 38 -18.73 -17.02 13.02
N ALA A 39 -19.05 -18.25 13.45
CA ALA A 39 -19.49 -18.51 14.81
C ALA A 39 -18.44 -18.10 15.85
N TYR A 40 -17.15 -18.38 15.60
CA TYR A 40 -16.08 -17.95 16.49
C TYR A 40 -15.98 -16.42 16.58
N ALA A 41 -16.05 -15.73 15.45
CA ALA A 41 -16.02 -14.28 15.38
C ALA A 41 -17.19 -13.61 16.12
N GLU A 42 -18.41 -14.14 15.99
CA GLU A 42 -19.59 -13.64 16.71
C GLU A 42 -19.43 -13.75 18.23
N HIS A 43 -18.76 -14.80 18.72
CA HIS A 43 -18.57 -15.05 20.15
C HIS A 43 -17.37 -14.32 20.75
N ALA A 44 -16.34 -14.01 19.94
CA ALA A 44 -15.13 -13.34 20.40
C ALA A 44 -15.36 -11.86 20.80
N GLY A 45 -16.50 -11.26 20.40
CA GLY A 45 -16.82 -9.85 20.65
C GLY A 45 -15.93 -8.88 19.86
N GLU A 46 -16.25 -7.58 19.88
CA GLU A 46 -15.51 -6.52 19.15
C GLU A 46 -14.07 -6.28 19.67
N GLY A 47 -13.57 -7.09 20.59
CA GLY A 47 -12.28 -6.91 21.26
C GLY A 47 -11.32 -8.06 20.98
N THR A 48 -10.27 -7.76 20.22
CA THR A 48 -9.08 -8.58 19.88
C THR A 48 -9.25 -9.51 18.66
N GLY A 49 -9.03 -8.94 17.47
CA GLY A 49 -8.87 -9.65 16.20
C GLY A 49 -7.59 -10.49 16.17
N GLY A 50 -7.56 -11.56 16.95
CA GLY A 50 -6.49 -12.57 16.92
C GLY A 50 -6.47 -13.33 15.60
N LEU A 51 -5.33 -13.96 15.30
CA LEU A 51 -5.20 -14.85 14.15
C LEU A 51 -6.12 -16.06 14.32
N CYS A 52 -6.93 -16.34 13.29
CA CYS A 52 -7.72 -17.56 13.13
C CYS A 52 -7.27 -18.29 11.87
N LEU A 53 -7.42 -19.61 11.84
CA LEU A 53 -6.96 -20.46 10.75
C LEU A 53 -8.13 -21.28 10.18
N ARG A 54 -8.15 -21.46 8.86
CA ARG A 54 -9.01 -22.44 8.16
C ARG A 54 -8.15 -23.50 7.50
N LEU A 55 -8.47 -24.77 7.72
CA LEU A 55 -7.84 -25.89 7.02
C LEU A 55 -8.75 -26.38 5.90
N GLU A 56 -8.25 -26.36 4.67
CA GLU A 56 -8.92 -26.94 3.52
C GLU A 56 -8.62 -28.44 3.40
N ALA A 57 -9.53 -29.18 2.74
CA ALA A 57 -9.41 -30.64 2.57
C ALA A 57 -8.14 -31.09 1.84
N ASP A 58 -7.56 -30.22 1.01
CA ASP A 58 -6.32 -30.44 0.28
C ASP A 58 -5.05 -30.18 1.12
N GLY A 59 -5.21 -29.69 2.36
CA GLY A 59 -4.13 -29.33 3.27
C GLY A 59 -3.68 -27.87 3.17
N THR A 60 -4.41 -27.01 2.45
CA THR A 60 -4.17 -25.57 2.44
C THR A 60 -4.63 -24.94 3.75
N VAL A 61 -3.81 -24.09 4.35
CA VAL A 61 -4.15 -23.31 5.52
C VAL A 61 -4.34 -21.86 5.11
N ARG A 62 -5.48 -21.28 5.48
CA ARG A 62 -5.75 -19.86 5.32
C ARG A 62 -5.76 -19.18 6.68
N GLY A 63 -4.99 -18.11 6.83
CA GLY A 63 -4.98 -17.31 8.05
C GLY A 63 -5.83 -16.05 7.90
N ARG A 64 -6.59 -15.71 8.94
CA ARG A 64 -7.40 -14.50 9.01
C ARG A 64 -7.09 -13.70 10.26
N VAL A 65 -7.05 -12.39 10.13
CA VAL A 65 -7.00 -11.48 11.29
C VAL A 65 -8.42 -10.95 11.50
N GLY A 66 -9.00 -11.27 12.66
CA GLY A 66 -10.44 -11.05 12.87
C GLY A 66 -11.29 -11.92 11.94
N ALA A 67 -12.54 -11.50 11.71
CA ALA A 67 -13.56 -12.33 11.05
C ALA A 67 -13.41 -12.40 9.52
N TYR A 68 -12.91 -11.35 8.88
CA TYR A 68 -13.13 -11.16 7.43
C TYR A 68 -11.85 -10.96 6.60
N GLU A 69 -10.70 -10.65 7.22
CA GLU A 69 -9.50 -10.27 6.47
C GLU A 69 -8.51 -11.45 6.34
N GLU A 70 -8.42 -12.03 5.13
CA GLU A 70 -7.42 -13.07 4.82
C GLU A 70 -6.01 -12.48 4.82
N SER A 71 -5.20 -12.87 5.80
CA SER A 71 -3.84 -12.39 5.98
C SER A 71 -2.80 -13.21 5.20
N PHE A 72 -3.03 -14.51 5.02
CA PHE A 72 -2.15 -15.38 4.26
C PHE A 72 -2.84 -16.67 3.80
N THR A 73 -2.25 -17.31 2.79
CA THR A 73 -2.57 -18.69 2.39
C THR A 73 -1.26 -19.47 2.24
N SER A 74 -1.14 -20.65 2.88
CA SER A 74 0.06 -21.49 2.78
C SER A 74 -0.26 -22.99 2.82
N ARG A 75 0.60 -23.78 2.18
CA ARG A 75 0.63 -25.25 2.26
C ARG A 75 1.89 -25.77 2.97
N ASP A 76 2.72 -24.87 3.50
CA ASP A 76 3.93 -25.21 4.25
C ASP A 76 3.64 -25.08 5.76
N PRO A 77 3.71 -26.18 6.54
CA PRO A 77 3.58 -26.13 7.99
C PRO A 77 4.55 -25.14 8.65
N GLY A 78 5.78 -25.01 8.13
CA GLY A 78 6.80 -24.10 8.68
C GLY A 78 6.40 -22.63 8.54
N GLU A 79 5.83 -22.25 7.41
CA GLU A 79 5.30 -20.89 7.18
C GLU A 79 4.12 -20.60 8.10
N VAL A 80 3.20 -21.55 8.27
CA VAL A 80 2.07 -21.42 9.18
C VAL A 80 2.56 -21.21 10.61
N LEU A 81 3.50 -22.04 11.09
CA LEU A 81 4.05 -21.90 12.45
C LEU A 81 4.78 -20.58 12.65
N TYR A 82 5.51 -20.09 11.64
CA TYR A 82 6.14 -18.78 11.65
C TYR A 82 5.10 -17.66 11.82
N LEU A 83 4.00 -17.68 11.05
CA LEU A 83 2.95 -16.65 11.11
C LEU A 83 2.18 -16.65 12.43
N VAL A 84 1.96 -17.83 13.02
CA VAL A 84 1.43 -17.96 14.39
C VAL A 84 2.38 -17.31 15.40
N ALA A 85 3.67 -17.65 15.34
CA ALA A 85 4.67 -17.09 16.24
C ALA A 85 4.81 -15.57 16.06
N GLU A 86 4.86 -15.09 14.82
CA GLU A 86 4.94 -13.66 14.52
C GLU A 86 3.78 -12.90 15.13
N THR A 87 2.54 -13.38 14.94
CA THR A 87 1.35 -12.71 15.50
C THR A 87 1.47 -12.61 17.02
N ALA A 88 1.81 -13.70 17.68
CA ALA A 88 1.93 -13.74 19.15
C ALA A 88 3.07 -12.86 19.68
N ILE A 89 4.22 -12.82 18.99
CA ILE A 89 5.35 -11.96 19.38
C ILE A 89 5.01 -10.49 19.13
N ARG A 90 4.35 -10.15 18.01
CA ARG A 90 3.92 -8.77 17.72
C ARG A 90 2.92 -8.21 18.72
N GLU A 91 2.06 -9.05 19.29
CA GLU A 91 1.14 -8.63 20.36
C GLU A 91 1.87 -8.35 21.70
N ARG A 92 3.09 -8.88 21.87
CA ARG A 92 3.88 -8.77 23.10
C ARG A 92 5.04 -7.78 23.00
N SER A 93 5.34 -7.28 21.81
CA SER A 93 6.47 -6.39 21.55
C SER A 93 5.98 -5.02 21.09
N GLU A 94 6.46 -3.97 21.75
CA GLU A 94 6.17 -2.59 21.36
C GLU A 94 7.03 -2.16 20.16
N ASP A 95 8.20 -2.78 19.99
CA ASP A 95 9.19 -2.45 18.96
C ASP A 95 9.37 -3.56 17.90
N LEU A 96 9.75 -3.17 16.67
CA LEU A 96 9.98 -4.11 15.57
C LEU A 96 11.32 -4.82 15.68
N ALA A 97 12.39 -4.13 16.10
CA ALA A 97 13.69 -4.76 16.25
C ALA A 97 13.65 -5.79 17.37
N GLU A 98 13.00 -5.47 18.49
CA GLU A 98 12.74 -6.43 19.56
C GLU A 98 11.98 -7.66 19.05
N ALA A 99 10.88 -7.48 18.31
CA ALA A 99 10.13 -8.60 17.75
C ALA A 99 10.96 -9.45 16.78
N ALA A 100 11.79 -8.82 15.94
CA ALA A 100 12.68 -9.51 15.02
C ALA A 100 13.71 -10.37 15.75
N ASP A 101 14.32 -9.81 16.81
CA ASP A 101 15.33 -10.49 17.63
C ASP A 101 14.69 -11.64 18.43
N MET A 102 13.48 -11.46 18.95
CA MET A 102 12.72 -12.53 19.60
C MET A 102 12.44 -13.69 18.64
N LEU A 103 11.99 -13.38 17.41
CA LEU A 103 11.75 -14.39 16.37
C LEU A 103 13.04 -15.11 15.96
N GLU A 104 14.15 -14.37 15.81
CA GLU A 104 15.47 -14.93 15.48
C GLU A 104 16.00 -15.88 16.55
N ARG A 105 15.74 -15.60 17.83
CA ARG A 105 16.10 -16.46 18.95
C ARG A 105 15.32 -17.77 18.99
N ILE A 106 14.05 -17.74 18.56
CA ILE A 106 13.22 -18.94 18.47
C ILE A 106 13.70 -19.80 17.30
N GLU A 107 13.83 -19.19 16.12
CA GLU A 107 14.32 -19.84 14.91
C GLU A 107 15.03 -18.80 14.03
N PRO A 108 16.31 -18.95 13.70
CA PRO A 108 17.08 -17.91 13.01
C PRO A 108 16.47 -17.44 11.68
N GLU A 109 15.77 -18.32 10.95
CA GLU A 109 15.07 -17.90 9.73
C GLU A 109 13.88 -16.97 10.00
N TRP A 110 13.21 -17.08 11.14
CA TRP A 110 12.00 -16.30 11.43
C TRP A 110 12.30 -14.82 11.58
N GLY A 111 13.39 -14.46 12.28
CA GLY A 111 13.84 -13.07 12.36
C GLY A 111 14.24 -12.50 11.00
N ARG A 112 14.86 -13.33 10.13
CA ARG A 112 15.18 -12.92 8.75
C ARG A 112 13.93 -12.70 7.91
N ARG A 113 12.95 -13.61 7.97
CA ARG A 113 11.64 -13.46 7.29
C ARG A 113 10.91 -12.20 7.77
N PHE A 114 10.91 -11.96 9.07
CA PHE A 114 10.25 -10.81 9.67
C PHE A 114 10.84 -9.49 9.19
N ARG A 115 12.17 -9.35 9.17
CA ARG A 115 12.83 -8.15 8.62
C ARG A 115 12.63 -8.01 7.11
N GLY A 116 12.46 -9.12 6.40
CA GLY A 116 12.16 -9.13 4.96
C GLY A 116 10.71 -8.81 4.60
N GLY A 117 9.77 -8.91 5.54
CA GLY A 117 8.36 -8.54 5.36
C GLY A 117 7.54 -9.46 4.48
N GLY A 118 7.99 -10.70 4.23
CA GLY A 118 7.29 -11.66 3.38
C GLY A 118 7.60 -13.11 3.74
N LEU A 119 6.81 -14.04 3.18
CA LEU A 119 6.95 -15.49 3.44
C LEU A 119 8.08 -16.17 2.66
N GLY A 120 8.45 -15.61 1.49
CA GLY A 120 9.48 -16.15 0.62
C GLY A 120 10.91 -16.02 1.15
N ALA A 121 11.85 -16.71 0.50
CA ALA A 121 13.28 -16.61 0.82
C ALA A 121 13.73 -15.13 0.74
N PRO A 122 14.35 -14.58 1.79
CA PRO A 122 14.78 -13.20 1.79
C PRO A 122 15.91 -13.05 0.77
N GLY A 123 15.63 -12.36 -0.34
CA GLY A 123 16.69 -11.55 -0.93
C GLY A 123 17.10 -10.56 0.14
N ALA A 124 18.41 -10.34 0.35
CA ALA A 124 18.84 -9.21 1.13
C ALA A 124 18.28 -7.95 0.45
N LEU A 125 17.21 -7.40 1.02
CA LEU A 125 16.75 -6.09 0.60
C LEU A 125 17.94 -5.16 0.83
N ALA A 126 18.36 -4.43 -0.19
CA ALA A 126 19.38 -3.41 0.01
C ALA A 126 18.81 -2.35 0.98
N PRO A 127 19.64 -1.72 1.83
CA PRO A 127 19.22 -0.53 2.56
C PRO A 127 18.55 0.48 1.65
N CYS A 128 17.39 1.00 2.05
CA CYS A 128 16.88 2.23 1.50
C CYS A 128 17.74 3.36 2.07
N GLY A 129 18.89 3.60 1.43
CA GLY A 129 19.86 4.61 1.84
C GLY A 129 19.40 6.06 1.57
N ARG A 130 18.10 6.30 1.42
CA ARG A 130 17.50 7.58 1.04
C ARG A 130 16.56 8.03 2.13
N ASP A 131 16.68 9.29 2.56
CA ASP A 131 15.67 9.92 3.42
C ASP A 131 14.29 9.82 2.72
N PRO A 132 13.27 9.22 3.35
CA PRO A 132 11.94 9.10 2.79
C PRO A 132 11.36 10.44 2.36
N LEU A 133 11.67 11.51 3.11
CA LEU A 133 11.17 12.85 2.87
C LEU A 133 11.91 13.58 1.74
N ASP A 134 13.02 13.05 1.24
CA ASP A 134 13.66 13.52 0.01
C ASP A 134 13.01 12.93 -1.27
N GLY A 135 12.11 11.97 -1.10
CA GLY A 135 11.36 11.29 -2.14
C GLY A 135 9.87 11.63 -2.12
N PHE A 136 9.01 10.82 -2.74
CA PHE A 136 7.56 11.05 -2.87
C PHE A 136 6.84 11.25 -1.51
N ALA A 137 7.37 10.65 -0.44
CA ALA A 137 6.74 10.65 0.88
C ALA A 137 6.62 12.04 1.54
N TRP A 138 7.36 13.06 1.08
CA TRP A 138 7.19 14.44 1.57
C TRP A 138 5.74 14.94 1.45
N SER A 139 5.02 14.44 0.44
CA SER A 139 3.64 14.86 0.13
C SER A 139 2.58 14.15 0.97
N ALA A 140 2.91 13.08 1.69
CA ALA A 140 1.92 12.23 2.35
C ALA A 140 1.05 13.01 3.36
N ARG A 141 1.68 13.84 4.19
CA ARG A 141 0.99 14.64 5.19
C ARG A 141 0.12 15.75 4.57
N SER A 142 0.61 16.43 3.54
CA SER A 142 -0.16 17.49 2.87
C SER A 142 -1.31 16.87 2.07
N TRP A 143 -1.06 15.76 1.37
CA TRP A 143 -2.05 15.03 0.59
C TRP A 143 -3.22 14.55 1.46
N ARG A 144 -2.91 14.07 2.67
CA ARG A 144 -3.93 13.72 3.67
C ARG A 144 -4.86 14.89 4.01
N ASN A 145 -4.30 16.10 3.98
CA ASN A 145 -5.01 17.38 4.17
C ASN A 145 -5.49 18.00 2.86
N GLN A 146 -5.50 17.22 1.76
CA GLN A 146 -5.98 17.62 0.44
C GLN A 146 -5.09 18.66 -0.28
N ASP A 147 -3.79 18.69 0.01
CA ASP A 147 -2.82 19.62 -0.59
C ASP A 147 -1.62 18.85 -1.21
N PRO A 148 -1.22 19.09 -2.46
CA PRO A 148 -1.80 20.06 -3.41
C PRO A 148 -3.07 19.57 -4.10
N TYR A 149 -3.36 18.28 -4.05
CA TYR A 149 -4.53 17.67 -4.71
C TYR A 149 -5.00 16.43 -3.96
N THR A 150 -6.29 16.10 -4.08
CA THR A 150 -6.86 14.89 -3.46
C THR A 150 -6.56 13.62 -4.22
N CYS A 151 -6.40 13.68 -5.56
CA CYS A 151 -6.04 12.54 -6.39
C CYS A 151 -4.60 12.68 -6.90
N LEU A 152 -3.76 11.67 -6.63
CA LEU A 152 -2.43 11.52 -7.22
C LEU A 152 -2.46 10.29 -8.13
N ALA A 153 -2.39 10.50 -9.44
CA ALA A 153 -2.44 9.44 -10.43
C ALA A 153 -1.11 9.34 -11.18
N PHE A 154 -0.61 8.12 -11.34
CA PHE A 154 0.65 7.82 -12.01
C PHE A 154 0.39 6.82 -13.13
N PHE A 155 0.97 7.06 -14.32
CA PHE A 155 0.77 6.25 -15.51
C PHE A 155 2.10 5.87 -16.14
N ARG A 156 2.25 4.60 -16.53
CA ARG A 156 3.38 4.16 -17.35
C ARG A 156 2.92 3.25 -18.48
N THR A 157 3.69 3.25 -19.56
CA THR A 157 3.53 2.27 -20.64
C THR A 157 4.41 1.03 -20.37
N ALA A 158 4.51 0.13 -21.35
CA ALA A 158 5.55 -0.89 -21.36
C ALA A 158 6.96 -0.24 -21.22
N PRO A 159 7.96 -0.98 -20.69
CA PRO A 159 9.32 -0.47 -20.56
C PRO A 159 9.85 0.15 -21.86
N GLY A 160 10.36 1.38 -21.78
CA GLY A 160 11.02 2.06 -22.90
C GLY A 160 10.20 3.13 -23.63
N ARG A 161 8.94 3.40 -23.25
CA ARG A 161 8.16 4.53 -23.80
C ARG A 161 7.47 5.34 -22.69
N PRO A 162 7.65 6.67 -22.62
CA PRO A 162 6.92 7.48 -21.64
C PRO A 162 5.46 7.69 -22.06
N VAL A 163 4.56 7.78 -21.09
CA VAL A 163 3.20 8.30 -21.31
C VAL A 163 3.30 9.81 -21.50
N ASP A 164 2.66 10.34 -22.54
CA ASP A 164 2.61 11.78 -22.80
C ASP A 164 1.75 12.48 -21.73
N ALA A 165 2.39 13.25 -20.84
CA ALA A 165 1.73 13.92 -19.73
C ALA A 165 0.85 15.10 -20.18
N GLU A 166 1.21 15.80 -21.26
CA GLU A 166 0.38 16.87 -21.81
C GLU A 166 -0.91 16.28 -22.38
N ARG A 167 -0.78 15.21 -23.16
CA ARG A 167 -1.95 14.53 -23.72
C ARG A 167 -2.83 13.88 -22.64
N LEU A 168 -2.23 13.37 -21.57
CA LEU A 168 -2.95 12.91 -20.40
C LEU A 168 -3.74 14.05 -19.73
N ALA A 169 -3.13 15.21 -19.52
CA ALA A 169 -3.81 16.38 -18.97
C ALA A 169 -4.99 16.83 -19.85
N LEU A 170 -4.82 16.83 -21.18
CA LEU A 170 -5.88 17.15 -22.14
C LEU A 170 -7.04 16.15 -22.09
N LEU A 171 -6.77 14.84 -21.94
CA LEU A 171 -7.82 13.84 -21.71
C LEU A 171 -8.62 14.10 -20.43
N TYR A 172 -7.94 14.69 -19.44
CA TYR A 172 -8.52 15.15 -18.18
C TYR A 172 -9.06 16.58 -18.23
N GLY A 173 -9.33 17.10 -19.44
CA GLY A 173 -10.01 18.36 -19.64
C GLY A 173 -9.19 19.60 -19.34
N ALA A 174 -7.86 19.50 -19.26
CA ALA A 174 -6.99 20.68 -19.15
C ALA A 174 -7.19 21.63 -20.36
N ASP A 175 -7.14 22.93 -20.12
CA ASP A 175 -7.22 23.96 -21.16
C ASP A 175 -6.07 23.80 -22.19
N PRO A 176 -6.37 23.53 -23.47
CA PRO A 176 -5.35 23.37 -24.50
C PRO A 176 -4.42 24.57 -24.67
N ALA A 177 -4.91 25.80 -24.44
CA ALA A 177 -4.09 27.00 -24.54
C ALA A 177 -3.05 27.05 -23.42
N GLN A 178 -3.45 26.72 -22.19
CA GLN A 178 -2.55 26.68 -21.03
C GLN A 178 -1.56 25.52 -21.11
N VAL A 179 -1.99 24.37 -21.62
CA VAL A 179 -1.08 23.24 -21.91
C VAL A 179 -0.04 23.63 -22.95
N ALA A 180 -0.45 24.27 -24.05
CA ALA A 180 0.46 24.71 -25.11
C ALA A 180 1.42 25.83 -24.65
N GLU A 181 0.96 26.73 -23.78
CA GLU A 181 1.81 27.78 -23.19
C GLU A 181 2.79 27.23 -22.13
N GLY A 182 2.50 26.06 -21.57
CA GLY A 182 3.28 25.49 -20.47
C GLY A 182 3.07 26.24 -19.16
N THR A 183 1.82 26.64 -18.90
CA THR A 183 1.40 27.33 -17.67
C THR A 183 1.86 26.60 -16.42
N ARG A 184 2.29 27.35 -15.40
CA ARG A 184 2.82 26.81 -14.14
C ARG A 184 1.92 27.18 -12.97
N LEU A 185 2.01 26.42 -11.88
CA LEU A 185 1.23 26.66 -10.66
C LEU A 185 1.35 28.10 -10.14
N LYS A 186 2.55 28.68 -10.16
CA LYS A 186 2.79 30.07 -9.74
C LYS A 186 2.08 31.10 -10.63
N ASP A 187 1.89 30.79 -11.91
CA ASP A 187 1.25 31.68 -12.87
C ASP A 187 -0.26 31.70 -12.60
N LEU A 188 -0.85 30.55 -12.30
CA LEU A 188 -2.24 30.44 -11.84
C LEU A 188 -2.47 31.21 -10.53
N ARG A 189 -1.58 31.02 -9.55
CA ARG A 189 -1.61 31.75 -8.25
C ARG A 189 -1.56 33.27 -8.41
N ALA A 190 -0.85 33.76 -9.42
CA ALA A 190 -0.73 35.20 -9.67
C ALA A 190 -2.01 35.81 -10.28
N VAL A 191 -2.78 35.03 -11.04
CA VAL A 191 -4.02 35.49 -11.71
C VAL A 191 -5.16 35.72 -10.72
N ASP A 192 -5.29 34.88 -9.68
CA ASP A 192 -6.43 34.94 -8.75
C ASP A 192 -6.21 35.84 -7.52
N GLY A 193 -5.14 36.65 -7.52
CA GLY A 193 -4.85 37.64 -6.47
C GLY A 193 -4.74 37.05 -5.05
N GLY A 194 -4.52 35.73 -4.94
CA GLY A 194 -4.45 34.97 -3.69
C GLY A 194 -5.75 34.86 -2.89
N ARG A 195 -6.89 35.37 -3.36
CA ARG A 195 -8.18 35.36 -2.63
C ARG A 195 -9.25 34.44 -3.21
N ALA A 196 -9.11 34.01 -4.46
CA ALA A 196 -10.04 33.09 -5.15
C ALA A 196 -9.40 31.73 -5.51
N HIS A 197 -8.18 31.48 -5.04
CA HIS A 197 -7.43 30.25 -5.33
C HIS A 197 -8.09 29.02 -4.71
N ASP A 198 -8.68 29.14 -3.51
CA ASP A 198 -9.24 28.01 -2.78
C ASP A 198 -10.42 27.32 -3.49
N GLU A 199 -11.16 28.03 -4.36
CA GLU A 199 -12.26 27.45 -5.16
C GLU A 199 -11.81 27.02 -6.55
N ARG A 200 -10.93 27.79 -7.22
CA ARG A 200 -10.45 27.48 -8.58
C ARG A 200 -9.36 26.43 -8.64
N GLU A 201 -8.61 26.21 -7.56
CA GLU A 201 -7.62 25.12 -7.48
C GLU A 201 -8.29 23.75 -7.69
N TRP A 202 -9.55 23.60 -7.25
CA TRP A 202 -10.37 22.41 -7.52
C TRP A 202 -10.63 22.17 -9.01
N GLU A 203 -10.61 23.23 -9.80
CA GLU A 203 -10.77 23.22 -11.25
C GLU A 203 -9.42 23.15 -11.99
N SER A 204 -8.34 22.75 -11.33
CA SER A 204 -7.02 22.62 -11.94
C SER A 204 -6.47 21.19 -11.89
N CYS A 205 -5.47 20.93 -12.72
CA CYS A 205 -4.64 19.74 -12.62
C CYS A 205 -3.16 20.07 -12.78
N ALA A 206 -2.31 19.39 -12.03
CA ALA A 206 -0.86 19.42 -12.21
C ALA A 206 -0.38 18.14 -12.89
N TYR A 207 0.53 18.25 -13.84
CA TYR A 207 0.95 17.12 -14.67
C TYR A 207 2.43 17.20 -15.04
N GLY A 208 3.01 16.06 -15.39
CA GLY A 208 4.41 15.97 -15.77
C GLY A 208 4.93 14.54 -15.75
N GLN A 209 6.25 14.37 -15.70
CA GLN A 209 6.91 13.07 -15.68
C GLN A 209 8.01 13.03 -14.62
N ALA A 210 8.07 11.96 -13.84
CA ALA A 210 9.13 11.71 -12.86
C ALA A 210 9.23 10.20 -12.58
N GLY A 211 10.44 9.69 -12.33
CA GLY A 211 10.65 8.27 -11.96
C GLY A 211 10.22 7.25 -13.04
N GLY A 212 10.12 7.66 -14.31
CA GLY A 212 9.60 6.81 -15.39
C GLY A 212 8.06 6.75 -15.45
N TRP A 213 7.38 7.53 -14.62
CA TRP A 213 5.92 7.67 -14.61
C TRP A 213 5.52 9.05 -15.15
N ALA A 214 4.44 9.12 -15.91
CA ALA A 214 3.69 10.36 -16.06
C ALA A 214 2.78 10.51 -14.84
N TYR A 215 2.73 11.69 -14.24
CA TYR A 215 1.82 11.98 -13.14
C TYR A 215 0.73 12.95 -13.59
N LEU A 216 -0.43 12.82 -12.98
CA LEU A 216 -1.55 13.76 -13.05
C LEU A 216 -2.15 13.88 -11.66
N LEU A 217 -2.21 15.10 -11.14
CA LEU A 217 -2.77 15.42 -9.84
C LEU A 217 -3.98 16.33 -10.07
N HIS A 218 -5.09 16.03 -9.42
CA HIS A 218 -6.33 16.80 -9.58
C HIS A 218 -7.25 16.61 -8.36
N HIS A 219 -8.21 17.51 -8.18
CA HIS A 219 -9.18 17.38 -7.09
C HIS A 219 -10.42 16.58 -7.47
N GLU A 220 -10.96 16.86 -8.65
CA GLU A 220 -12.10 16.12 -9.20
C GLU A 220 -11.83 15.80 -10.66
N THR A 221 -12.49 14.76 -11.15
CA THR A 221 -12.50 14.44 -12.57
C THR A 221 -13.59 15.31 -13.24
N PRO A 222 -13.27 16.07 -14.31
CA PRO A 222 -14.27 16.88 -14.97
C PRO A 222 -15.41 16.04 -15.56
N PRO A 223 -16.65 16.56 -15.60
CA PRO A 223 -17.74 15.94 -16.35
C PRO A 223 -17.34 15.77 -17.83
N GLY A 224 -17.52 14.57 -18.37
CA GLY A 224 -17.20 14.28 -19.77
C GLY A 224 -15.70 14.09 -20.07
N ALA A 225 -14.83 14.05 -19.05
CA ALA A 225 -13.45 13.61 -19.24
C ALA A 225 -13.43 12.21 -19.87
N PHE A 226 -12.75 12.09 -21.00
CA PHE A 226 -12.68 10.85 -21.80
C PHE A 226 -11.62 9.88 -21.28
N ALA A 227 -11.25 9.99 -20.01
CA ALA A 227 -10.23 9.15 -19.38
C ALA A 227 -10.79 7.74 -19.08
N ASP A 228 -11.17 7.03 -20.14
CA ASP A 228 -11.63 5.65 -20.12
C ASP A 228 -10.52 4.68 -20.57
N THR A 229 -10.79 3.39 -20.49
CA THR A 229 -9.87 2.33 -20.91
C THR A 229 -9.40 2.50 -22.36
N ALA A 230 -10.26 2.95 -23.26
CA ALA A 230 -9.92 3.11 -24.67
C ALA A 230 -8.94 4.29 -24.87
N ALA A 231 -9.14 5.40 -24.17
CA ALA A 231 -8.24 6.54 -24.20
C ALA A 231 -6.87 6.22 -23.57
N TYR A 232 -6.85 5.49 -22.46
CA TYR A 232 -5.60 4.99 -21.87
C TYR A 232 -4.86 4.03 -22.79
N THR A 233 -5.57 3.12 -23.45
CA THR A 233 -4.99 2.23 -24.47
C THR A 233 -4.41 3.02 -25.64
N ALA A 234 -5.08 4.08 -26.08
CA ALA A 234 -4.58 4.96 -27.14
C ALA A 234 -3.31 5.72 -26.74
N LEU A 235 -3.13 6.03 -25.46
CA LEU A 235 -1.90 6.55 -24.89
C LEU A 235 -0.83 5.47 -24.62
N GLY A 236 -1.18 4.20 -24.81
CA GLY A 236 -0.31 3.05 -24.52
C GLY A 236 -0.09 2.82 -23.03
N VAL A 237 -0.93 3.38 -22.16
CA VAL A 237 -0.89 3.13 -20.72
C VAL A 237 -1.09 1.63 -20.50
N ARG A 238 -0.17 1.02 -19.75
CA ARG A 238 -0.28 -0.38 -19.32
C ARG A 238 -0.43 -0.49 -17.82
N GLU A 239 0.07 0.49 -17.09
CA GLU A 239 -0.05 0.48 -15.64
C GLU A 239 -0.44 1.86 -15.13
N SER A 240 -1.29 1.88 -14.12
CA SER A 240 -1.68 3.08 -13.42
C SER A 240 -1.76 2.86 -11.91
N VAL A 241 -1.27 3.82 -11.13
CA VAL A 241 -1.43 3.86 -9.67
C VAL A 241 -2.24 5.08 -9.29
N TRP A 242 -3.21 4.88 -8.41
CA TRP A 242 -4.12 5.91 -7.94
C TRP A 242 -4.06 5.99 -6.42
N LEU A 243 -3.86 7.20 -5.91
CA LEU A 243 -3.97 7.54 -4.50
C LEU A 243 -5.04 8.63 -4.36
N THR A 244 -6.11 8.36 -3.61
CA THR A 244 -7.20 9.33 -3.40
C THR A 244 -7.40 9.64 -1.92
N ALA A 245 -7.51 10.94 -1.59
CA ALA A 245 -7.76 11.43 -0.23
C ALA A 245 -9.12 12.15 -0.14
N THR A 246 -10.05 11.56 0.62
CA THR A 246 -11.36 12.15 0.91
C THR A 246 -11.45 12.51 2.39
N MET A 247 -11.09 13.75 2.75
CA MET A 247 -10.97 14.19 4.15
C MET A 247 -12.28 14.11 4.94
N ALA A 248 -13.42 14.46 4.32
CA ALA A 248 -14.73 14.47 4.99
C ALA A 248 -15.13 13.11 5.59
N LYS A 249 -14.62 12.01 5.03
CA LYS A 249 -14.79 10.65 5.56
C LYS A 249 -13.48 10.06 6.09
N ALA A 250 -12.39 10.82 5.93
CA ALA A 250 -10.99 10.41 5.94
C ALA A 250 -10.77 9.02 5.31
N ILE A 251 -11.39 8.82 4.15
CA ILE A 251 -11.17 7.65 3.29
C ILE A 251 -9.95 7.97 2.43
N TYR A 252 -8.94 7.13 2.52
CA TYR A 252 -7.70 7.24 1.76
C TYR A 252 -7.53 5.96 0.99
N THR A 253 -7.51 5.98 -0.33
CA THR A 253 -7.47 4.75 -1.13
C THR A 253 -6.20 4.60 -1.93
N PHE A 254 -5.81 3.34 -2.14
CA PHE A 254 -4.80 2.93 -3.10
C PHE A 254 -5.42 1.96 -4.12
N GLN A 255 -5.17 2.20 -5.40
CA GLN A 255 -5.50 1.28 -6.47
C GLN A 255 -4.32 1.17 -7.44
N TYR A 256 -4.00 -0.05 -7.84
CA TYR A 256 -2.98 -0.34 -8.84
C TYR A 256 -3.60 -1.18 -9.94
N VAL A 257 -3.49 -0.71 -11.17
CA VAL A 257 -3.97 -1.40 -12.37
C VAL A 257 -2.75 -1.73 -13.22
N LYS A 258 -2.70 -2.96 -13.73
CA LYS A 258 -1.68 -3.44 -14.65
C LYS A 258 -2.32 -4.31 -15.71
N ASP A 259 -2.03 -3.98 -16.97
CA ASP A 259 -2.54 -4.68 -18.14
C ASP A 259 -4.07 -4.82 -18.12
N ASP A 260 -4.78 -3.73 -17.82
CA ASP A 260 -6.23 -3.65 -17.66
C ASP A 260 -6.85 -4.48 -16.52
N HIS A 261 -6.01 -5.01 -15.63
CA HIS A 261 -6.43 -5.75 -14.44
C HIS A 261 -6.07 -4.99 -13.17
N VAL A 262 -7.01 -4.92 -12.23
CA VAL A 262 -6.70 -4.45 -10.87
C VAL A 262 -5.76 -5.46 -10.22
N VAL A 263 -4.65 -4.98 -9.68
CA VAL A 263 -3.71 -5.75 -8.88
C VAL A 263 -4.16 -5.63 -7.44
N ASP A 264 -4.90 -6.63 -6.97
CA ASP A 264 -5.37 -6.72 -5.58
C ASP A 264 -5.23 -8.14 -5.01
N ASP A 265 -5.56 -8.29 -3.73
CA ASP A 265 -5.41 -9.54 -2.96
C ASP A 265 -6.76 -10.19 -2.62
N GLY A 266 -7.68 -10.11 -3.58
CA GLY A 266 -9.11 -10.36 -3.41
C GLY A 266 -9.85 -9.11 -3.85
N ASP A 267 -11.06 -9.26 -4.42
CA ASP A 267 -11.85 -8.26 -5.17
C ASP A 267 -12.25 -6.99 -4.36
N LEU A 268 -11.31 -6.40 -3.64
CA LEU A 268 -11.46 -5.22 -2.80
C LEU A 268 -11.40 -3.96 -3.67
N GLY A 269 -10.77 -4.01 -4.86
CA GLY A 269 -10.77 -2.95 -5.87
C GLY A 269 -9.92 -1.73 -5.52
N ALA A 270 -10.15 -1.12 -4.35
CA ALA A 270 -9.38 -0.01 -3.81
C ALA A 270 -9.23 -0.19 -2.29
N MET A 271 -7.99 -0.21 -1.80
CA MET A 271 -7.69 -0.49 -0.40
C MET A 271 -7.72 0.80 0.43
N GLU A 272 -8.45 0.80 1.55
CA GLU A 272 -8.41 1.92 2.50
C GLU A 272 -7.10 1.93 3.29
N LEU A 273 -6.25 2.93 3.06
CA LEU A 273 -4.96 3.11 3.74
C LEU A 273 -5.10 3.31 5.26
N ARG A 274 -6.30 3.60 5.77
CA ARG A 274 -6.58 3.58 7.22
C ARG A 274 -6.39 2.21 7.84
N ALA A 275 -6.50 1.14 7.06
CA ALA A 275 -6.25 -0.21 7.52
C ALA A 275 -4.76 -0.46 7.82
N TYR A 276 -3.85 0.35 7.27
CA TYR A 276 -2.43 0.20 7.54
C TYR A 276 -2.08 0.66 8.96
N SER A 277 -1.47 -0.25 9.71
CA SER A 277 -0.90 0.00 11.04
C SER A 277 0.57 -0.39 11.03
N TYR A 278 1.41 0.45 11.64
CA TYR A 278 2.84 0.19 11.77
C TYR A 278 3.10 -1.21 12.36
N GLY A 279 3.97 -1.96 11.70
CA GLY A 279 4.35 -3.31 12.07
C GLY A 279 3.41 -4.40 11.59
N ARG A 280 2.32 -4.08 10.88
CA ARG A 280 1.37 -5.06 10.32
C ARG A 280 1.42 -5.03 8.80
N ALA A 281 1.29 -6.21 8.19
CA ALA A 281 1.17 -6.35 6.75
C ALA A 281 -0.27 -6.06 6.34
N PRO A 282 -0.54 -5.01 5.56
CA PRO A 282 -1.90 -4.67 5.14
C PRO A 282 -2.36 -5.40 3.86
N TYR A 283 -1.47 -6.19 3.24
CA TYR A 283 -1.79 -7.02 2.10
C TYR A 283 -1.63 -8.50 2.43
N ARG A 284 -2.34 -9.35 1.69
CA ARG A 284 -2.24 -10.80 1.87
C ARG A 284 -0.81 -11.25 1.56
N ARG A 285 -0.20 -11.98 2.49
CA ARG A 285 1.15 -12.50 2.29
C ARG A 285 1.19 -13.61 1.25
N GLY A 286 2.16 -13.51 0.35
CA GLY A 286 2.24 -14.35 -0.86
C GLY A 286 1.25 -13.95 -1.96
N GLY A 287 0.48 -12.88 -1.76
CA GLY A 287 -0.44 -12.31 -2.73
C GLY A 287 0.22 -11.40 -3.77
N ALA A 288 -0.58 -10.79 -4.63
CA ALA A 288 -0.13 -9.92 -5.72
C ALA A 288 0.49 -8.62 -5.20
N LEU A 289 0.07 -8.14 -4.02
CA LEU A 289 0.61 -6.94 -3.38
C LEU A 289 1.63 -7.24 -2.26
N ASP A 290 2.07 -8.49 -2.09
CA ASP A 290 3.07 -8.87 -1.08
C ASP A 290 4.41 -8.13 -1.26
N PHE A 291 4.72 -7.68 -2.48
CA PHE A 291 5.90 -6.84 -2.72
C PHE A 291 5.83 -5.51 -1.96
N LEU A 292 4.63 -4.96 -1.73
CA LEU A 292 4.42 -3.76 -0.90
C LEU A 292 4.61 -4.07 0.58
N ASN A 293 4.14 -5.22 1.08
CA ASN A 293 4.40 -5.65 2.46
C ASN A 293 5.91 -5.64 2.77
N ARG A 294 6.71 -6.16 1.85
CA ARG A 294 8.17 -6.20 1.98
C ARG A 294 8.78 -4.80 1.96
N ALA A 295 8.33 -3.94 1.05
CA ALA A 295 8.81 -2.56 0.95
C ALA A 295 8.43 -1.73 2.20
N MET A 296 7.21 -1.89 2.72
CA MET A 296 6.78 -1.25 3.97
C MET A 296 7.58 -1.73 5.16
N ARG A 297 7.69 -3.06 5.35
CA ARG A 297 8.50 -3.63 6.43
C ARG A 297 9.93 -3.10 6.39
N ARG A 298 10.49 -2.95 5.19
CA ARG A 298 11.81 -2.39 5.01
C ARG A 298 11.88 -0.93 5.44
N ALA A 299 10.93 -0.12 4.99
CA ALA A 299 10.81 1.28 5.37
C ALA A 299 10.73 1.46 6.89
N GLU A 300 9.95 0.61 7.58
CA GLU A 300 9.83 0.64 9.04
C GLU A 300 11.16 0.39 9.76
N PHE A 301 11.99 -0.52 9.23
CA PHE A 301 13.29 -0.86 9.82
C PHE A 301 14.40 0.15 9.54
N ASP A 302 14.41 0.71 8.32
CA ASP A 302 15.46 1.64 7.92
C ASP A 302 15.15 3.08 8.38
N HIS A 303 13.87 3.39 8.62
CA HIS A 303 13.39 4.72 9.04
C HIS A 303 12.51 4.67 10.29
N PRO A 304 13.02 4.18 11.43
CA PRO A 304 12.25 4.12 12.69
C PRO A 304 11.85 5.51 13.21
N GLU A 305 12.50 6.58 12.76
CA GLU A 305 12.15 7.97 13.06
C GLU A 305 10.85 8.43 12.37
N VAL A 306 10.43 7.77 11.29
CA VAL A 306 9.23 8.13 10.53
C VAL A 306 8.01 7.44 11.14
N THR A 307 7.21 8.21 11.89
CA THR A 307 6.03 7.70 12.59
C THR A 307 4.72 7.92 11.84
N ASP A 308 4.73 8.67 10.74
CA ASP A 308 3.55 8.86 9.90
C ASP A 308 3.33 7.62 9.00
N PRO A 309 2.26 6.83 9.20
CA PRO A 309 2.01 5.62 8.42
C PRO A 309 1.85 5.90 6.92
N TYR A 310 1.32 7.08 6.54
CA TYR A 310 1.16 7.43 5.12
C TYR A 310 2.51 7.77 4.47
N ALA A 311 3.43 8.37 5.23
CA ALA A 311 4.78 8.66 4.74
C ALA A 311 5.55 7.36 4.48
N LEU A 312 5.48 6.40 5.41
CA LEU A 312 6.06 5.06 5.22
C LEU A 312 5.44 4.34 4.02
N TYR A 313 4.12 4.42 3.86
CA TYR A 313 3.41 3.82 2.73
C TYR A 313 3.85 4.45 1.38
N PHE A 314 3.95 5.78 1.32
CA PHE A 314 4.40 6.48 0.11
C PHE A 314 5.86 6.15 -0.22
N HIS A 315 6.71 6.01 0.80
CA HIS A 315 8.09 5.57 0.63
C HIS A 315 8.18 4.13 0.12
N ALA A 316 7.31 3.23 0.61
CA ALA A 316 7.20 1.87 0.10
C ALA A 316 6.78 1.85 -1.37
N LEU A 317 5.86 2.72 -1.79
CA LEU A 317 5.48 2.86 -3.21
C LEU A 317 6.61 3.42 -4.08
N GLU A 318 7.38 4.39 -3.59
CA GLU A 318 8.55 4.90 -4.29
C GLU A 318 9.59 3.80 -4.50
N THR A 319 9.93 3.06 -3.45
CA THR A 319 10.97 2.02 -3.51
C THR A 319 10.56 0.80 -4.33
N SER A 320 9.28 0.44 -4.32
CA SER A 320 8.78 -0.76 -5.01
C SER A 320 8.32 -0.52 -6.44
N LEU A 321 7.68 0.63 -6.72
CA LEU A 321 7.11 0.95 -8.04
C LEU A 321 7.85 2.09 -8.75
N GLY A 322 8.75 2.79 -8.07
CA GLY A 322 9.48 3.93 -8.63
C GLY A 322 8.64 5.21 -8.71
N LEU A 323 7.54 5.32 -7.96
CA LEU A 323 6.71 6.53 -7.95
C LEU A 323 7.52 7.73 -7.44
N THR A 324 7.39 8.88 -8.10
CA THR A 324 8.13 10.09 -7.72
C THR A 324 7.32 11.33 -8.09
N LEU A 325 7.44 12.39 -7.28
CA LEU A 325 7.00 13.74 -7.62
C LEU A 325 8.16 14.75 -7.46
N PRO A 326 8.27 15.75 -8.34
CA PRO A 326 9.34 16.73 -8.27
C PRO A 326 9.09 17.78 -7.17
N ARG A 327 9.54 17.48 -5.94
CA ARG A 327 9.35 18.32 -4.74
C ARG A 327 9.67 19.79 -4.97
N ARG A 328 10.83 20.07 -5.60
CA ARG A 328 11.32 21.42 -5.84
C ARG A 328 10.36 22.21 -6.73
N GLU A 329 9.82 21.59 -7.78
CA GLU A 329 8.93 22.24 -8.74
C GLU A 329 7.57 22.57 -8.12
N PHE A 330 7.05 21.68 -7.27
CA PHE A 330 5.86 21.99 -6.46
C PHE A 330 6.12 23.13 -5.47
N THR A 331 7.25 23.08 -4.77
CA THR A 331 7.62 24.09 -3.76
C THR A 331 7.83 25.48 -4.38
N GLU A 332 8.48 25.54 -5.55
CA GLU A 332 8.73 26.78 -6.29
C GLU A 332 7.54 27.21 -7.17
N GLY A 333 6.47 26.41 -7.22
CA GLY A 333 5.32 26.62 -8.09
C GLY A 333 5.66 26.58 -9.59
N THR A 334 6.75 25.93 -9.97
CA THR A 334 7.18 25.79 -11.37
C THR A 334 6.65 24.53 -12.05
N VAL A 335 6.00 23.64 -11.29
CA VAL A 335 5.25 22.49 -11.83
C VAL A 335 4.22 22.96 -12.87
N ARG A 336 4.08 22.18 -13.95
CA ARG A 336 3.08 22.46 -14.99
C ARG A 336 1.69 22.23 -14.43
N THR A 337 0.81 23.20 -14.66
CA THR A 337 -0.55 23.21 -14.15
C THR A 337 -1.44 23.91 -15.15
N ALA A 338 -2.65 23.40 -15.31
CA ALA A 338 -3.67 24.03 -16.14
C ALA A 338 -5.01 23.98 -15.42
N TYR A 339 -5.80 25.04 -15.57
CA TYR A 339 -7.23 25.00 -15.32
C TYR A 339 -7.91 24.07 -16.31
N ARG A 340 -9.10 23.58 -15.94
CA ARG A 340 -10.01 22.91 -16.86
C ARG A 340 -10.37 23.88 -17.99
N ALA A 341 -10.50 23.35 -19.20
CA ALA A 341 -11.11 24.09 -20.30
C ALA A 341 -12.51 24.52 -19.86
N GLY A 342 -12.79 25.82 -19.94
CA GLY A 342 -14.04 26.38 -19.44
C GLY A 342 -15.28 25.74 -20.07
N GLY A 343 -16.29 25.52 -19.23
CA GLY A 343 -17.69 25.55 -19.66
C GLY A 343 -18.15 26.99 -19.87
#